data_AF-A0A7W8VTL6-F1
#
_entry.id   AF-A0A7W8VTL6-F1
#
_cell.length_a   1.000
_cell.length_b   1.000
_cell.length_c   1.000
_cell.angle_alpha   90.00
_cell.angle_beta   90.00
_cell.angle_gamma   90.00
#
_symmetry.space_group_name_H-M   'P 1'
#
loop_
_entity.id
_entity.type
_entity.pdbx_description
1 polymer ?
#
loop_
_entity_poly.entity_id
_entity_poly.type
_entity_poly.pdbx_seq_one_letter_code
_entity_poly.pdbx_strand_id
1 'polypeptide(L)'
;MVASALALLSLLVSVFAVLLSILTVWRNWSIARVNIVANCHKTYGDIFSELFELREAYGLQGPVQAAQAANQPPLMPLPVIKSRAHSLFIKLWNLQHEQYLYFREGLIPQAIFESWVTYRYADYHGNDYDFDGVNYKWTWDTRKNEFGNQSDFVRFMDLAMDTAGVHANAPDAPAQARTQAMQLYIQSTERSNLKRHWERIVDFYNH
;
A
#
# COMPACT_ATOMS: atom_id res chain seq x y z
N MET A 1 -11.85 -54.72 -25.85
CA MET A 1 -10.58 -53.97 -25.97
C MET A 1 -10.78 -52.54 -26.44
N VAL A 2 -11.60 -52.27 -27.47
CA VAL A 2 -11.83 -50.92 -28.02
C VAL A 2 -12.49 -49.95 -27.02
N ALA A 3 -13.52 -50.39 -26.27
CA ALA A 3 -14.20 -49.55 -25.29
C ALA A 3 -13.30 -49.10 -24.13
N SER A 4 -12.41 -49.98 -23.65
CA SER A 4 -11.43 -49.67 -22.60
C SER A 4 -10.37 -48.68 -23.08
N ALA A 5 -9.93 -48.79 -24.33
CA ALA A 5 -8.99 -47.85 -24.94
C ALA A 5 -9.61 -46.45 -25.12
N LEU A 6 -10.88 -46.38 -25.54
CA LEU A 6 -11.63 -45.12 -25.65
C LEU A 6 -11.85 -44.44 -24.30
N ALA A 7 -12.15 -45.22 -23.24
CA ALA A 7 -12.29 -44.70 -21.88
C ALA A 7 -10.96 -44.17 -21.31
N LEU A 8 -9.84 -44.79 -21.65
CA LEU A 8 -8.51 -44.32 -21.25
C LEU A 8 -8.14 -43.01 -21.97
N LEU A 9 -8.49 -42.91 -23.26
CA LEU A 9 -8.29 -41.71 -24.07
C LEU A 9 -9.14 -40.53 -23.57
N SER A 10 -10.41 -40.76 -23.21
CA SER A 10 -11.26 -39.71 -22.63
C SER A 10 -10.76 -39.23 -21.28
N LEU A 11 -10.27 -40.15 -20.42
CA LEU A 11 -9.65 -39.80 -19.15
C LEU A 11 -8.41 -38.92 -19.37
N LEU A 12 -7.51 -39.30 -20.30
CA LEU A 12 -6.31 -38.53 -20.62
C LEU A 12 -6.64 -37.12 -21.14
N VAL A 13 -7.63 -36.99 -22.02
CA VAL A 13 -8.09 -35.69 -22.52
C VAL A 13 -8.67 -34.84 -21.38
N SER A 14 -9.45 -35.44 -20.46
CA SER A 14 -10.01 -34.72 -19.31
C SER A 14 -8.93 -34.22 -18.35
N VAL A 15 -7.93 -35.05 -18.04
CA VAL A 15 -6.78 -34.67 -17.20
C VAL A 15 -5.98 -33.55 -17.86
N PHE A 16 -5.73 -33.66 -19.16
CA PHE A 16 -5.00 -32.63 -19.91
C PHE A 16 -5.77 -31.29 -19.94
N ALA A 17 -7.10 -31.33 -20.12
CA ALA A 17 -7.94 -30.13 -20.08
C ALA A 17 -7.91 -29.47 -18.68
N VAL A 18 -8.00 -30.25 -17.61
CA VAL A 18 -7.89 -29.74 -16.22
C VAL A 18 -6.53 -29.08 -15.99
N LEU A 19 -5.45 -29.70 -16.44
CA LEU A 19 -4.10 -29.13 -16.32
C LEU A 19 -3.97 -27.80 -17.10
N LEU A 20 -4.50 -27.74 -18.33
CA LEU A 20 -4.53 -26.50 -19.10
C LEU A 20 -5.36 -25.40 -18.44
N SER A 21 -6.50 -25.74 -17.83
CA SER A 21 -7.31 -24.78 -17.08
C SER A 21 -6.55 -24.24 -15.86
N ILE A 22 -5.90 -25.11 -15.08
CA ILE A 22 -5.07 -24.71 -13.93
C ILE A 22 -3.94 -23.78 -14.38
N LEU A 23 -3.21 -24.14 -15.44
CA LEU A 23 -2.12 -23.31 -15.99
C LEU A 23 -2.63 -21.95 -16.47
N THR A 24 -3.80 -21.90 -17.10
CA THR A 24 -4.40 -20.66 -17.58
C THR A 24 -4.81 -19.75 -16.42
N VAL A 25 -5.47 -20.32 -15.39
CA VAL A 25 -5.84 -19.59 -14.17
C VAL A 25 -4.59 -19.06 -13.48
N TRP A 26 -3.55 -19.89 -13.34
CA TRP A 26 -2.28 -19.49 -12.73
C TRP A 26 -1.61 -18.36 -13.51
N ARG A 27 -1.55 -18.46 -14.85
CA ARG A 27 -1.00 -17.41 -15.71
C ARG A 27 -1.77 -16.10 -15.58
N ASN A 28 -3.10 -16.15 -15.66
CA ASN A 28 -3.94 -14.96 -15.56
C ASN A 28 -3.82 -14.31 -14.19
N TRP A 29 -3.76 -15.11 -13.12
CA TRP A 29 -3.50 -14.64 -11.77
C TRP A 29 -2.13 -13.97 -11.66
N SER A 30 -1.08 -14.59 -12.22
CA SER A 30 0.27 -13.99 -12.24
C SER A 30 0.29 -12.64 -12.98
N ILE A 31 -0.37 -12.54 -14.14
CA ILE A 31 -0.45 -11.29 -14.90
C ILE A 31 -1.19 -10.21 -14.09
N ALA A 32 -2.30 -10.57 -13.43
CA ALA A 32 -3.04 -9.64 -12.60
C ALA A 32 -2.19 -9.06 -11.47
N ARG A 33 -1.37 -9.89 -10.81
CA ARG A 33 -0.44 -9.44 -9.76
C ARG A 33 0.61 -8.47 -10.29
N VAL A 34 1.21 -8.79 -11.44
CA VAL A 34 2.19 -7.89 -12.08
C VAL A 34 1.54 -6.55 -12.42
N ASN A 35 0.34 -6.55 -12.97
CA ASN A 35 -0.40 -5.33 -13.31
C ASN A 35 -0.73 -4.50 -12.06
N ILE A 36 -1.15 -5.12 -10.95
CA ILE A 36 -1.40 -4.42 -9.68
C ILE A 36 -0.12 -3.72 -9.20
N VAL A 37 1.00 -4.44 -9.16
CA VAL A 37 2.29 -3.88 -8.73
C VAL A 37 2.73 -2.74 -9.64
N ALA A 38 2.64 -2.93 -10.97
CA ALA A 38 3.00 -1.91 -11.94
C ALA A 38 2.14 -0.65 -11.82
N ASN A 39 0.82 -0.81 -11.65
CA ASN A 39 -0.10 0.30 -11.46
C ASN A 39 0.19 1.05 -10.16
N CYS A 40 0.39 0.33 -9.04
CA CYS A 40 0.77 0.96 -7.78
C CYS A 40 2.05 1.78 -7.89
N HIS A 41 3.07 1.21 -8.53
CA HIS A 41 4.34 1.89 -8.74
C HIS A 41 4.20 3.14 -9.62
N LYS A 42 3.42 3.04 -10.71
CA LYS A 42 3.10 4.18 -11.57
C LYS A 42 2.39 5.29 -10.79
N THR A 43 1.35 4.94 -10.02
CA THR A 43 0.58 5.91 -9.23
C THR A 43 1.45 6.59 -8.17
N TYR A 44 2.41 5.90 -7.55
CA TYR A 44 3.41 6.55 -6.71
C TYR A 44 4.22 7.59 -7.50
N GLY A 45 4.75 7.22 -8.66
CA GLY A 45 5.54 8.11 -9.51
C GLY A 45 4.76 9.37 -9.89
N ASP A 46 3.49 9.23 -10.28
CA ASP A 46 2.62 10.35 -10.62
C ASP A 46 2.41 11.29 -9.42
N ILE A 47 2.08 10.75 -8.23
CA ILE A 47 1.87 11.54 -7.01
C ILE A 47 3.14 12.28 -6.59
N PHE A 48 4.29 11.61 -6.54
CA PHE A 48 5.54 12.22 -6.11
C PHE A 48 6.07 13.24 -7.12
N SER A 49 5.82 13.04 -8.42
CA SER A 49 6.12 14.04 -9.45
C SER A 49 5.29 15.30 -9.24
N GLU A 50 3.97 15.17 -9.01
CA GLU A 50 3.10 16.32 -8.69
C GLU A 50 3.51 17.02 -7.38
N LEU A 51 3.89 16.27 -6.33
CA LEU A 51 4.39 16.84 -5.08
C LEU A 51 5.72 17.58 -5.29
N PHE A 52 6.61 17.07 -6.13
CA PHE A 52 7.87 17.71 -6.48
C PHE A 52 7.63 19.03 -7.23
N GLU A 53 6.78 19.03 -8.26
CA GLU A 53 6.39 20.25 -8.98
C GLU A 53 5.79 21.30 -8.03
N LEU A 54 4.95 20.86 -7.09
CA LEU A 54 4.34 21.73 -6.10
C LEU A 54 5.37 22.32 -5.13
N ARG A 55 6.36 21.52 -4.72
CA ARG A 55 7.48 21.95 -3.87
C ARG A 55 8.32 22.99 -4.55
N GLU A 56 8.65 22.79 -5.82
CA GLU A 56 9.38 23.79 -6.61
C GLU A 56 8.56 25.09 -6.69
N ALA A 57 7.27 25.02 -7.04
CA ALA A 57 6.40 26.19 -7.09
C ALA A 57 6.27 26.93 -5.74
N TYR A 58 6.28 26.20 -4.62
CA TYR A 58 6.28 26.77 -3.27
C TYR A 58 7.62 27.42 -2.90
N GLY A 59 8.73 26.76 -3.21
CA GLY A 59 10.09 27.28 -2.95
C GLY A 59 10.40 28.59 -3.67
N LEU A 60 9.80 28.80 -4.86
CA LEU A 60 9.90 30.06 -5.61
C LEU A 60 9.25 31.27 -4.89
N GLN A 61 8.46 31.04 -3.82
CA GLN A 61 7.82 32.10 -3.03
C GLN A 61 8.74 32.71 -1.95
N GLY A 62 9.97 32.21 -1.83
CA GLY A 62 10.93 32.69 -0.85
C GLY A 62 11.39 34.14 -1.07
N PRO A 63 11.87 34.83 -0.02
CA PRO A 63 12.21 36.25 -0.05
C PRO A 63 13.30 36.64 -1.05
N VAL A 64 14.11 35.67 -1.51
CA VAL A 64 15.24 35.89 -2.42
C VAL A 64 14.80 36.10 -3.88
N GLN A 65 13.61 35.61 -4.27
CA GLN A 65 13.14 35.63 -5.66
C GLN A 65 12.09 36.69 -5.96
N ALA A 66 11.45 37.26 -4.93
CA ALA A 66 10.57 38.43 -5.06
C ALA A 66 11.28 39.64 -5.70
N ALA A 67 12.62 39.69 -5.63
CA ALA A 67 13.45 40.72 -6.27
C ALA A 67 13.64 40.55 -7.80
N GLN A 68 13.20 39.44 -8.40
CA GLN A 68 13.41 39.10 -9.82
C GLN A 68 12.10 39.04 -10.65
N ALA A 69 11.04 39.69 -10.16
CA ALA A 69 9.64 39.56 -10.58
C ALA A 69 9.29 39.85 -12.06
N ALA A 70 10.22 40.27 -12.93
CA ALA A 70 9.89 40.68 -14.30
C ALA A 70 9.68 39.53 -15.29
N ASN A 71 10.20 38.32 -15.02
CA ASN A 71 10.13 37.16 -15.94
C ASN A 71 9.73 35.85 -15.25
N GLN A 72 9.20 35.91 -14.03
CA GLN A 72 8.83 34.70 -13.30
C GLN A 72 7.41 34.23 -13.68
N PRO A 73 7.18 32.90 -13.77
CA PRO A 73 5.83 32.36 -13.92
C PRO A 73 4.94 32.84 -12.75
N PRO A 74 3.63 33.02 -12.97
CA PRO A 74 2.74 33.52 -11.94
C PRO A 74 2.80 32.65 -10.69
N LEU A 75 3.06 33.28 -9.53
CA LEU A 75 3.14 32.61 -8.25
C LEU A 75 1.79 31.97 -7.91
N MET A 76 1.80 30.67 -7.62
CA MET A 76 0.59 29.95 -7.20
C MET A 76 0.15 30.42 -5.80
N PRO A 77 -1.10 30.86 -5.57
CA PRO A 77 -1.52 31.28 -4.24
C PRO A 77 -1.36 30.17 -3.19
N LEU A 78 -0.89 30.51 -1.99
CA LEU A 78 -0.68 29.55 -0.89
C LEU A 78 -1.90 28.66 -0.60
N PRO A 79 -3.15 29.17 -0.57
CA PRO A 79 -4.33 28.31 -0.38
C PRO A 79 -4.49 27.23 -1.46
N VAL A 80 -4.08 27.52 -2.70
CA VAL A 80 -4.10 26.56 -3.81
C VAL A 80 -3.03 25.49 -3.61
N ILE A 81 -1.84 25.89 -3.18
CA ILE A 81 -0.75 24.94 -2.86
C ILE A 81 -1.19 23.98 -1.76
N LYS A 82 -1.70 24.50 -0.64
CA LYS A 82 -2.16 23.69 0.49
C LYS A 82 -3.27 22.72 0.07
N SER A 83 -4.24 23.17 -0.74
CA SER A 83 -5.33 22.33 -1.25
C SER A 83 -4.83 21.20 -2.16
N ARG A 84 -3.88 21.50 -3.06
CA ARG A 84 -3.26 20.49 -3.94
C ARG A 84 -2.42 19.49 -3.16
N ALA A 85 -1.57 19.97 -2.24
CA ALA A 85 -0.76 19.13 -1.36
C ALA A 85 -1.64 18.18 -0.55
N HIS A 86 -2.71 18.69 0.08
CA HIS A 86 -3.65 17.88 0.82
C HIS A 86 -4.26 16.78 -0.08
N SER A 87 -4.74 17.15 -1.27
CA SER A 87 -5.31 16.18 -2.23
C SER A 87 -4.32 15.09 -2.63
N LEU A 88 -3.04 15.43 -2.81
CA LEU A 88 -1.97 14.48 -3.15
C LEU A 88 -1.68 13.54 -1.97
N PHE A 89 -1.59 14.04 -0.75
CA PHE A 89 -1.43 13.19 0.43
C PHE A 89 -2.64 12.28 0.66
N ILE A 90 -3.87 12.75 0.41
CA ILE A 90 -5.07 11.91 0.44
C ILE A 90 -4.97 10.76 -0.57
N LYS A 91 -4.59 11.04 -1.83
CA LYS A 91 -4.36 10.00 -2.86
C LYS A 91 -3.29 9.01 -2.42
N LEU A 92 -2.19 9.50 -1.85
CA LEU A 92 -1.09 8.68 -1.36
C LEU A 92 -1.55 7.72 -0.26
N TRP A 93 -2.35 8.20 0.69
CA TRP A 93 -2.91 7.37 1.76
C TRP A 93 -3.93 6.34 1.25
N ASN A 94 -4.76 6.70 0.28
CA ASN A 94 -5.66 5.73 -0.37
C ASN A 94 -4.87 4.61 -1.06
N LEU A 95 -3.83 4.97 -1.82
CA LEU A 95 -2.97 4.00 -2.48
C LEU A 95 -2.31 3.04 -1.48
N GLN A 96 -1.86 3.55 -0.34
CA GLN A 96 -1.27 2.72 0.72
C GLN A 96 -2.28 1.76 1.34
N HIS A 97 -3.51 2.22 1.56
CA HIS A 97 -4.60 1.38 2.03
C HIS A 97 -4.93 0.27 1.03
N GLU A 98 -5.01 0.59 -0.27
CA GLU A 98 -5.21 -0.41 -1.33
C GLU A 98 -4.08 -1.45 -1.35
N GLN A 99 -2.82 -1.02 -1.24
CA GLN A 99 -1.67 -1.94 -1.18
C GLN A 99 -1.73 -2.88 0.01
N TYR A 100 -2.15 -2.36 1.17
CA TYR A 100 -2.42 -3.18 2.33
C TYR A 100 -3.49 -4.23 2.05
N LEU A 101 -4.62 -3.86 1.44
CA LEU A 101 -5.67 -4.81 1.05
C LEU A 101 -5.17 -5.85 0.03
N TYR A 102 -4.47 -5.43 -1.02
CA TYR A 102 -3.91 -6.36 -2.01
C TYR A 102 -2.90 -7.33 -1.39
N PHE A 103 -2.13 -6.88 -0.40
CA PHE A 103 -1.24 -7.76 0.36
C PHE A 103 -2.04 -8.77 1.20
N ARG A 104 -3.09 -8.33 1.91
CA ARG A 104 -3.98 -9.21 2.67
C ARG A 104 -4.63 -10.28 1.80
N GLU A 105 -4.95 -9.94 0.56
CA GLU A 105 -5.56 -10.84 -0.42
C GLU A 105 -4.54 -11.74 -1.13
N GLY A 106 -3.24 -11.62 -0.82
CA GLY A 106 -2.17 -12.40 -1.44
C GLY A 106 -1.83 -11.99 -2.88
N LEU A 107 -2.36 -10.86 -3.34
CA LEU A 107 -2.12 -10.32 -4.68
C LEU A 107 -0.73 -9.69 -4.77
N ILE A 108 -0.17 -9.22 -3.65
CA ILE A 108 1.18 -8.64 -3.59
C ILE A 108 2.13 -9.58 -2.84
N PRO A 109 3.30 -9.92 -3.41
CA PRO A 109 4.34 -10.67 -2.69
C PRO A 109 4.82 -9.92 -1.44
N GLN A 110 5.06 -10.65 -0.35
CA GLN A 110 5.52 -10.08 0.92
C GLN A 110 6.77 -9.21 0.75
N ALA A 111 7.78 -9.66 -0.01
CA ALA A 111 9.00 -8.88 -0.22
C ALA A 111 8.75 -7.51 -0.88
N ILE A 112 7.76 -7.42 -1.78
CA ILE A 112 7.38 -6.15 -2.42
C ILE A 112 6.66 -5.25 -1.40
N PHE A 113 5.72 -5.82 -0.65
CA PHE A 113 5.00 -5.07 0.38
C PHE A 113 5.92 -4.55 1.48
N GLU A 114 6.83 -5.37 1.99
CA GLU A 114 7.84 -4.96 2.98
C GLU A 114 8.75 -3.83 2.48
N SER A 115 9.11 -3.87 1.19
CA SER A 115 9.86 -2.79 0.56
C SER A 115 9.08 -1.47 0.60
N TRP A 116 7.79 -1.47 0.24
CA TRP A 116 6.95 -0.27 0.33
C TRP A 116 6.75 0.22 1.77
N VAL A 117 6.56 -0.69 2.72
CA VAL A 117 6.39 -0.35 4.15
C VAL A 117 7.66 0.28 4.72
N THR A 118 8.84 -0.11 4.25
CA THR A 118 10.12 0.44 4.73
C THR A 118 10.20 1.95 4.56
N TYR A 119 9.58 2.52 3.53
CA TYR A 119 9.60 3.97 3.29
C TYR A 119 8.69 4.77 4.22
N ARG A 120 7.70 4.13 4.86
CA ARG A 120 6.67 4.81 5.67
C ARG A 120 7.24 5.52 6.88
N TYR A 121 8.26 4.93 7.51
CA TYR A 121 8.99 5.58 8.58
C TYR A 121 9.59 6.91 8.10
N ALA A 122 10.34 6.88 6.99
CA ALA A 122 10.98 8.08 6.45
C ALA A 122 9.95 9.13 6.01
N ASP A 123 8.85 8.72 5.36
CA ASP A 123 7.79 9.64 4.93
C ASP A 123 7.12 10.36 6.12
N TYR A 124 6.94 9.67 7.24
CA TYR A 124 6.28 10.22 8.43
C TYR A 124 7.18 11.16 9.23
N HIS A 125 8.47 10.83 9.35
CA HIS A 125 9.45 11.60 10.12
C HIS A 125 10.21 12.64 9.28
N GLY A 126 10.09 12.56 7.96
CA GLY A 126 10.72 13.49 7.01
C GLY A 126 9.95 14.80 6.87
N ASN A 127 10.67 15.87 6.51
CA ASN A 127 10.12 17.21 6.26
C ASN A 127 10.24 17.64 4.78
N ASP A 128 10.49 16.69 3.87
CA ASP A 128 10.79 16.99 2.47
C ASP A 128 9.62 17.68 1.74
N TYR A 129 8.39 17.40 2.17
CA TYR A 129 7.15 17.91 1.60
C TYR A 129 6.26 18.59 2.67
N ASP A 130 6.75 19.66 3.28
CA ASP A 130 5.95 20.53 4.17
C ASP A 130 5.48 21.80 3.45
N PHE A 131 4.17 21.90 3.26
CA PHE A 131 3.50 23.02 2.62
C PHE A 131 2.70 23.82 3.65
N ASP A 132 3.40 24.61 4.47
CA ASP A 132 2.79 25.44 5.52
C ASP A 132 1.86 24.62 6.45
N GLY A 133 2.39 23.51 6.95
CA GLY A 133 1.71 22.60 7.87
C GLY A 133 0.86 21.52 7.19
N VAL A 134 0.74 21.54 5.86
CA VAL A 134 0.14 20.43 5.10
C VAL A 134 1.26 19.50 4.65
N ASN A 135 1.40 18.38 5.35
CA ASN A 135 2.43 17.38 5.10
C ASN A 135 1.87 15.95 5.30
N TYR A 136 2.74 14.96 5.09
CA TYR A 136 2.41 13.54 5.19
C TYR A 136 1.86 13.17 6.58
N LYS A 137 2.56 13.59 7.64
CA LYS A 137 2.18 13.36 9.04
C LYS A 137 0.84 14.00 9.39
N TRP A 138 0.67 15.28 9.08
CA TRP A 138 -0.58 16.00 9.33
C TRP A 138 -1.77 15.30 8.66
N THR A 139 -1.59 14.86 7.41
CA THR A 139 -2.65 14.15 6.68
C THR A 139 -2.94 12.77 7.28
N TRP A 140 -1.94 12.06 7.82
CA TRP A 140 -2.18 10.83 8.58
C TRP A 140 -3.04 11.07 9.81
N ASP A 141 -2.65 12.08 10.59
CA ASP A 141 -3.30 12.41 11.86
C ASP A 141 -4.78 12.80 11.65
N THR A 142 -5.13 13.39 10.51
CA THR A 142 -6.52 13.68 10.14
C THR A 142 -7.26 12.45 9.63
N ARG A 143 -6.63 11.62 8.78
CA ARG A 143 -7.28 10.48 8.12
C ARG A 143 -7.51 9.26 8.99
N LYS A 144 -6.78 9.06 10.08
CA LYS A 144 -6.97 7.90 10.97
C LYS A 144 -8.44 7.67 11.36
N ASN A 145 -9.18 8.76 11.58
CA ASN A 145 -10.60 8.70 11.90
C ASN A 145 -11.45 8.13 10.75
N GLU A 146 -11.13 8.46 9.50
CA GLU A 146 -11.85 7.99 8.31
C GLU A 146 -11.65 6.50 8.07
N PHE A 147 -10.44 6.00 8.30
CA PHE A 147 -10.14 4.56 8.25
C PHE A 147 -10.65 3.81 9.50
N GLY A 148 -11.03 4.54 10.54
CA GLY A 148 -11.34 4.02 11.86
C GLY A 148 -10.06 3.81 12.69
N ASN A 149 -9.98 4.50 13.83
CA ASN A 149 -8.80 4.53 14.70
C ASN A 149 -8.37 3.15 15.24
N GLN A 150 -9.27 2.17 15.22
CA GLN A 150 -9.00 0.80 15.68
C GLN A 150 -8.89 -0.21 14.54
N SER A 151 -8.92 0.24 13.28
CA SER A 151 -8.79 -0.66 12.14
C SER A 151 -7.40 -1.33 12.12
N ASP A 152 -7.35 -2.53 11.55
CA ASP A 152 -6.08 -3.26 11.40
C ASP A 152 -5.08 -2.47 10.56
N PHE A 153 -5.56 -1.71 9.57
CA PHE A 153 -4.72 -0.83 8.76
C PHE A 153 -4.10 0.30 9.59
N VAL A 154 -4.90 1.03 10.39
CA VAL A 154 -4.39 2.11 11.24
C VAL A 154 -3.33 1.60 12.22
N ARG A 155 -3.62 0.49 12.90
CA ARG A 155 -2.68 -0.13 13.84
C ARG A 155 -1.39 -0.59 13.15
N PHE A 156 -1.51 -1.17 11.95
CA PHE A 156 -0.35 -1.59 11.17
C PHE A 156 0.52 -0.39 10.78
N MET A 157 -0.09 0.67 10.25
CA MET A 157 0.62 1.86 9.79
C MET A 157 1.24 2.65 10.94
N ASP A 158 0.55 2.78 12.08
CA ASP A 158 1.11 3.44 13.27
C ASP A 158 2.38 2.74 13.77
N LEU A 159 2.42 1.39 13.71
CA LEU A 159 3.63 0.63 14.04
C LEU A 159 4.72 0.79 12.97
N ALA A 160 4.36 0.72 11.70
CA ALA A 160 5.33 0.83 10.60
C ALA A 160 6.03 2.21 10.57
N MET A 161 5.32 3.25 10.98
CA MET A 161 5.83 4.62 11.08
C MET A 161 6.43 4.94 12.45
N ASP A 162 6.28 4.04 13.43
CA ASP A 162 6.64 4.29 14.83
C ASP A 162 6.05 5.62 15.36
N THR A 163 4.74 5.82 15.21
CA THR A 163 4.10 7.09 15.61
C THR A 163 4.16 7.33 17.13
N ALA A 164 4.32 6.27 17.91
CA ALA A 164 4.52 6.32 19.35
C ALA A 164 5.98 6.61 19.77
N GLY A 165 6.94 6.56 18.82
CA GLY A 165 8.36 6.83 19.07
C GLY A 165 9.05 5.76 19.93
N VAL A 166 8.59 4.52 19.86
CA VAL A 166 9.14 3.38 20.63
C VAL A 166 10.59 3.10 20.21
N HIS A 167 10.87 3.24 18.92
CA HIS A 167 12.16 2.89 18.30
C HIS A 167 12.97 4.14 17.91
N ALA A 168 12.49 5.36 18.19
CA ALA A 168 13.06 6.61 17.69
C ALA A 168 14.57 6.80 17.93
N ASN A 169 15.14 6.17 18.97
CA ASN A 169 16.57 6.24 19.32
C ASN A 169 17.41 5.06 18.79
N ALA A 170 16.79 4.09 18.12
CA ALA A 170 17.48 2.92 17.58
C ALA A 170 18.20 3.26 16.25
N PRO A 171 19.44 2.81 16.04
CA PRO A 171 20.15 3.00 14.77
C PRO A 171 19.43 2.41 13.54
N ASP A 172 18.58 1.40 13.77
CA ASP A 172 17.82 0.67 12.78
C ASP A 172 16.29 0.82 12.98
N ALA A 173 15.84 1.94 13.57
CA ALA A 173 14.43 2.21 13.87
C ALA A 173 13.45 1.87 12.73
N PRO A 174 13.73 2.21 11.45
CA PRO A 174 12.82 1.85 10.35
C PRO A 174 12.64 0.32 10.19
N ALA A 175 13.72 -0.45 10.36
CA ALA A 175 13.69 -1.89 10.22
C ALA A 175 12.94 -2.55 11.39
N GLN A 176 13.11 -2.03 12.61
CA GLN A 176 12.39 -2.50 13.79
C GLN A 176 10.89 -2.22 13.69
N ALA A 177 10.52 -0.98 13.34
CA ALA A 177 9.14 -0.55 13.13
C ALA A 177 8.43 -1.42 12.07
N ARG A 178 9.07 -1.64 10.92
CA ARG A 178 8.55 -2.54 9.87
C ARG A 178 8.38 -3.96 10.38
N THR A 179 9.39 -4.51 11.06
CA THR A 179 9.35 -5.89 11.59
C THR A 179 8.18 -6.07 12.55
N GLN A 180 7.96 -5.11 13.44
CA GLN A 180 6.85 -5.14 14.39
C GLN A 180 5.50 -5.05 13.69
N ALA A 181 5.35 -4.19 12.69
CA ALA A 181 4.13 -4.08 11.90
C ALA A 181 3.82 -5.41 11.16
N MET A 182 4.83 -6.03 10.55
CA MET A 182 4.68 -7.33 9.87
C MET A 182 4.33 -8.47 10.84
N GLN A 183 4.91 -8.48 12.04
CA GLN A 183 4.55 -9.44 13.09
C GLN A 183 3.08 -9.29 13.51
N LEU A 184 2.59 -8.07 13.69
CA LEU A 184 1.18 -7.82 13.98
C LEU A 184 0.27 -8.40 12.88
N TYR A 185 0.63 -8.19 11.61
CA TYR A 185 -0.12 -8.73 10.48
C TYR A 185 -0.16 -10.27 10.48
N ILE A 186 0.98 -10.93 10.72
CA ILE A 186 1.04 -12.39 10.78
C ILE A 186 0.12 -12.91 11.89
N GLN A 187 0.21 -12.32 13.08
CA GLN A 187 -0.63 -12.70 14.23
C GLN A 187 -2.13 -12.48 13.97
N SER A 188 -2.51 -11.37 13.33
CA SER A 188 -3.92 -11.10 13.01
C SER A 188 -4.48 -12.06 11.96
N THR A 189 -3.65 -12.44 11.00
CA THR A 189 -3.99 -13.40 9.94
C THR A 189 -4.14 -14.81 10.49
N GLU A 190 -3.22 -15.26 11.34
CA GLU A 190 -3.29 -16.56 12.02
C GLU A 190 -4.56 -16.67 12.86
N ARG A 191 -4.87 -15.65 13.69
CA ARG A 191 -6.11 -15.61 14.47
C ARG A 191 -7.37 -15.66 13.60
N SER A 192 -7.36 -14.93 12.48
CA SER A 192 -8.50 -14.91 11.54
C SER A 192 -8.72 -16.25 10.84
N ASN A 193 -7.64 -16.96 10.51
CA ASN A 193 -7.69 -18.29 9.92
C ASN A 193 -8.16 -19.34 10.92
N LEU A 194 -7.65 -19.28 12.17
CA LEU A 194 -8.09 -20.15 13.26
C LEU A 194 -9.59 -19.95 13.56
N LYS A 195 -10.05 -18.71 13.63
CA LYS A 195 -11.48 -18.40 13.82
C LYS A 195 -12.34 -18.98 12.70
N ARG A 196 -11.99 -18.76 11.43
CA ARG A 196 -12.71 -19.34 10.28
C ARG A 196 -12.70 -20.86 10.28
N HIS A 197 -11.60 -21.48 10.67
CA HIS A 197 -11.50 -22.93 10.75
C HIS A 197 -12.40 -23.48 11.87
N TRP A 198 -12.41 -22.82 13.02
CA TRP A 198 -13.28 -23.17 14.15
C TRP A 198 -14.77 -23.02 13.81
N GLU A 199 -15.16 -21.93 13.15
CA GLU A 199 -16.55 -21.72 12.69
C GLU A 199 -17.00 -22.84 11.75
N ARG A 200 -16.15 -23.25 10.78
CA ARG A 200 -16.46 -24.39 9.90
C ARG A 200 -16.59 -25.71 10.63
N ILE A 201 -15.78 -25.95 11.66
CA ILE A 201 -15.88 -27.14 12.50
C ILE A 201 -17.21 -27.13 13.25
N VAL A 202 -17.56 -26.00 13.87
CA VAL A 202 -18.82 -25.83 14.60
C VAL A 202 -20.02 -26.02 13.68
N ASP A 203 -20.01 -25.44 12.48
CA ASP A 203 -21.06 -25.61 11.48
C ASP A 203 -21.19 -27.07 11.02
N PHE A 204 -20.07 -27.78 10.85
CA PHE A 204 -20.07 -29.21 10.49
C PHE A 204 -20.69 -30.10 11.57
N TYR A 205 -20.52 -29.76 12.85
CA TYR A 205 -21.11 -30.53 13.97
C TYR A 205 -22.56 -30.15 14.29
N ASN A 206 -23.07 -29.04 13.73
CA ASN A 206 -24.45 -28.58 13.92
C ASN A 206 -25.38 -29.03 12.78
N HIS A 207 -24.90 -29.84 11.82
CA HIS A 207 -25.64 -30.44 10.71
C HIS A 207 -25.43 -31.96 10.67
#